data_AF-A0A1F1A2K2-F1
#
_entry.id   AF-A0A1F1A2K2-F1
#
_cell.length_a   1.000
_cell.length_b   1.000
_cell.length_c   1.000
_cell.angle_alpha   90.00
_cell.angle_beta   90.00
_cell.angle_gamma   90.00
#
_symmetry.space_group_name_H-M   'P 1'
#
loop_
_entity.id
_entity.type
_entity.pdbx_description
1 polymer ?
#
loop_
_entity_poly.entity_id
_entity_poly.type
_entity_poly.pdbx_seq_one_letter_code
_entity_poly.pdbx_strand_id
1 'polypeptide(L)'
;KILMTTDLVCGLLCLAISFITNDSLMIAALIFANIVQAIAFGFSRPANKAIITEVVEKEEIVTYNAHLELVLQVVSVCSPVFSFLVLQFASLHMTLLLDALTFFIAFVLVAFLPKEEAKVQERKQFTEKDIFSDIKDGLAYIWHQKEIFFLLLVASSVNFFFAAFEFLLPFSNRLYGVKGAYATILTLGAIGSILGALVANKMKSSMRILLFLLLLAGIGVFIMGLPLPPYLSFSGNLVCEFFVTIFDIHVFSQVQTKVEDDYLGRVLSTIYTLAVLFMPIAKGLMTWLPSVRMESFLLIGAGVILFSLLAQLVAKQLQSKKQ
;
A
#
# COMPACT_ATOMS: atom_id res chain seq x y z
N LYS A 1 -1.60 2.66 -21.85
CA LYS A 1 -0.39 2.12 -22.55
C LYS A 1 0.58 1.46 -21.59
N ILE A 2 1.04 2.14 -20.55
CA ILE A 2 1.95 1.58 -19.53
C ILE A 2 1.41 0.25 -18.98
N LEU A 3 0.15 0.24 -18.49
CA LEU A 3 -0.52 -0.95 -17.97
C LEU A 3 -0.49 -2.15 -18.95
N MET A 4 -0.88 -1.91 -20.20
CA MET A 4 -0.88 -2.96 -21.23
C MET A 4 0.53 -3.52 -21.49
N THR A 5 1.55 -2.66 -21.58
CA THR A 5 2.91 -3.12 -21.81
C THR A 5 3.43 -3.92 -20.61
N THR A 6 3.16 -3.47 -19.39
CA THR A 6 3.60 -4.18 -18.19
C THR A 6 2.93 -5.55 -18.06
N ASP A 7 1.62 -5.64 -18.28
CA ASP A 7 0.88 -6.90 -18.19
C ASP A 7 1.36 -7.90 -19.25
N LEU A 8 1.58 -7.43 -20.49
CA LEU A 8 2.08 -8.27 -21.57
C LEU A 8 3.49 -8.80 -21.30
N VAL A 9 4.41 -7.94 -20.81
CA VAL A 9 5.78 -8.34 -20.47
C VAL A 9 5.77 -9.38 -19.35
N CYS A 10 5.01 -9.14 -18.27
CA CYS A 10 4.90 -10.07 -17.16
C CYS A 10 4.28 -11.40 -17.59
N GLY A 11 3.19 -11.37 -18.35
CA GLY A 11 2.51 -12.58 -18.83
C GLY A 11 3.37 -13.44 -19.75
N LEU A 12 4.06 -12.83 -20.72
CA LEU A 12 5.01 -13.55 -21.59
C LEU A 12 6.18 -14.14 -20.81
N LEU A 13 6.66 -13.42 -19.80
CA LEU A 13 7.78 -13.87 -18.99
C LEU A 13 7.39 -15.07 -18.10
N CYS A 14 6.25 -15.02 -17.43
CA CYS A 14 5.73 -16.18 -16.68
C CYS A 14 5.47 -17.39 -17.60
N LEU A 15 4.91 -17.15 -18.79
CA LEU A 15 4.69 -18.20 -19.79
C LEU A 15 6.00 -18.85 -20.25
N ALA A 16 7.03 -18.05 -20.54
CA ALA A 16 8.33 -18.55 -20.98
C ALA A 16 9.00 -19.41 -19.90
N ILE A 17 8.92 -18.99 -18.63
CA ILE A 17 9.52 -19.74 -17.50
C ILE A 17 8.77 -21.06 -17.27
N SER A 18 7.46 -21.10 -17.52
CA SER A 18 6.64 -22.32 -17.43
C SER A 18 7.08 -23.45 -18.37
N PHE A 19 7.93 -23.19 -19.37
CA PHE A 19 8.50 -24.24 -20.24
C PHE A 19 9.95 -24.64 -19.87
N ILE A 20 10.56 -24.00 -18.86
CA ILE A 20 11.93 -24.33 -18.43
C ILE A 20 11.90 -25.58 -17.55
N THR A 21 12.59 -26.63 -17.98
CA THR A 21 12.68 -27.92 -17.25
C THR A 21 13.94 -28.06 -16.39
N ASN A 22 14.95 -27.21 -16.58
CA ASN A 22 16.20 -27.25 -15.81
C ASN A 22 16.09 -26.38 -14.55
N ASP A 23 16.20 -27.00 -13.38
CA ASP A 23 16.04 -26.34 -12.07
C ASP A 23 16.98 -25.15 -11.87
N SER A 24 18.25 -25.29 -12.27
CA SER A 24 19.24 -24.21 -12.11
C SER A 24 18.91 -22.98 -12.95
N LEU A 25 18.47 -23.20 -14.20
CA LEU A 25 18.01 -22.14 -15.09
C LEU A 25 16.67 -21.56 -14.64
N MET A 26 15.79 -22.39 -14.07
CA MET A 26 14.50 -21.97 -13.57
C MET A 26 14.66 -21.00 -12.38
N ILE A 27 15.55 -21.30 -11.43
CA ILE A 27 15.83 -20.39 -10.30
C ILE A 27 16.37 -19.05 -10.81
N ALA A 28 17.35 -19.07 -11.73
CA ALA A 28 17.90 -17.85 -12.31
C ALA A 28 16.83 -17.04 -13.06
N ALA A 29 15.96 -17.72 -13.81
CA ALA A 29 14.87 -17.11 -14.54
C ALA A 29 13.80 -16.51 -13.61
N LEU A 30 13.50 -17.16 -12.48
CA LEU A 30 12.57 -16.64 -11.45
C LEU A 30 13.13 -15.40 -10.75
N ILE A 31 14.43 -15.35 -10.48
CA ILE A 31 15.08 -14.15 -9.92
C ILE A 31 14.98 -13.00 -10.92
N PHE A 32 15.32 -13.26 -12.19
CA PHE A 32 15.20 -12.29 -13.25
C PHE A 32 13.75 -11.81 -13.45
N ALA A 33 12.79 -12.73 -13.38
CA ALA A 33 11.35 -12.45 -13.44
C ALA A 33 10.93 -11.45 -12.37
N ASN A 34 11.31 -11.71 -11.12
CA ASN A 34 10.97 -10.84 -10.00
C ASN A 34 11.54 -9.44 -10.17
N ILE A 35 12.75 -9.29 -10.73
CA ILE A 35 13.34 -7.98 -11.02
C ILE A 35 12.51 -7.25 -12.08
N VAL A 36 12.18 -7.91 -13.19
CA VAL A 36 11.39 -7.32 -14.28
C VAL A 36 9.99 -6.95 -13.79
N GLN A 37 9.34 -7.83 -13.04
CA GLN A 37 8.01 -7.59 -12.44
C GLN A 37 8.04 -6.43 -11.44
N ALA A 38 9.07 -6.33 -10.59
CA ALA A 38 9.20 -5.21 -9.66
C ALA A 38 9.31 -3.87 -10.39
N ILE A 39 10.10 -3.81 -11.47
CA ILE A 39 10.19 -2.61 -12.32
C ILE A 39 8.84 -2.32 -12.98
N ALA A 40 8.20 -3.33 -13.58
CA ALA A 40 6.90 -3.19 -14.21
C ALA A 40 5.83 -2.67 -13.24
N PHE A 41 5.78 -3.20 -12.01
CA PHE A 41 4.87 -2.75 -10.96
C PHE A 41 5.17 -1.35 -10.43
N GLY A 42 6.43 -0.91 -10.48
CA GLY A 42 6.80 0.47 -10.19
C GLY A 42 6.10 1.48 -11.10
N PHE A 43 5.90 1.13 -12.38
CA PHE A 43 5.17 1.96 -13.34
C PHE A 43 3.66 1.68 -13.34
N SER A 44 3.25 0.41 -13.21
CA SER A 44 1.83 0.03 -13.35
C SER A 44 0.99 0.49 -12.17
N ARG A 45 1.51 0.45 -10.92
CA ARG A 45 0.76 0.87 -9.73
C ARG A 45 0.29 2.34 -9.77
N PRO A 46 1.17 3.34 -9.99
CA PRO A 46 0.72 4.73 -10.10
C PRO A 46 -0.16 4.97 -11.33
N ALA A 47 0.12 4.32 -12.46
CA ALA A 47 -0.73 4.41 -13.66
C ALA A 47 -2.14 3.84 -13.41
N ASN A 48 -2.26 2.72 -12.70
CA ASN A 48 -3.54 2.11 -12.34
C ASN A 48 -4.33 3.00 -11.36
N LYS A 49 -3.64 3.70 -10.46
CA LYS A 49 -4.30 4.65 -9.55
C LYS A 49 -4.74 5.94 -10.25
N ALA A 50 -4.02 6.39 -11.28
CA ALA A 50 -4.38 7.56 -12.06
C ALA A 50 -5.58 7.31 -12.98
N ILE A 51 -5.61 6.19 -13.72
CA ILE A 51 -6.71 5.92 -14.67
C ILE A 51 -8.09 5.78 -14.00
N ILE A 52 -8.14 5.48 -12.69
CA ILE A 52 -9.40 5.44 -11.94
C ILE A 52 -10.16 6.77 -12.03
N THR A 53 -9.46 7.91 -12.04
CA THR A 53 -10.11 9.23 -12.08
C THR A 53 -10.67 9.60 -13.45
N GLU A 54 -10.20 8.93 -14.51
CA GLU A 54 -10.72 9.08 -15.88
C GLU A 54 -12.02 8.26 -16.07
N VAL A 55 -12.19 7.17 -15.30
CA VAL A 55 -13.29 6.21 -15.48
C VAL A 55 -14.38 6.35 -14.42
N VAL A 56 -14.07 6.91 -13.25
CA VAL A 56 -14.97 7.00 -12.09
C VAL A 56 -15.24 8.47 -11.75
N GLU A 57 -16.52 8.81 -11.57
CA GLU A 57 -16.93 10.15 -11.14
C GLU A 57 -16.34 10.51 -9.77
N LYS A 58 -16.00 11.80 -9.57
CA LYS A 58 -15.27 12.27 -8.38
C LYS A 58 -16.01 11.97 -7.08
N GLU A 59 -17.34 11.99 -7.13
CA GLU A 59 -18.25 11.70 -6.04
C GLU A 59 -18.20 10.23 -5.62
N GLU A 60 -17.87 9.33 -6.55
CA GLU A 60 -17.86 7.88 -6.33
C GLU A 60 -16.45 7.32 -6.04
N ILE A 61 -15.38 8.11 -6.18
CA ILE A 61 -13.99 7.65 -5.96
C ILE A 61 -13.79 7.00 -4.58
N VAL A 62 -14.43 7.53 -3.52
CA VAL A 62 -14.34 6.93 -2.17
C VAL A 62 -15.02 5.56 -2.16
N THR A 63 -16.19 5.42 -2.75
CA THR A 63 -16.92 4.16 -2.89
C THR A 63 -16.11 3.14 -3.69
N TYR A 64 -15.52 3.57 -4.80
CA TYR A 64 -14.66 2.73 -5.64
C TYR A 64 -13.44 2.23 -4.86
N ASN A 65 -12.70 3.13 -4.19
CA ASN A 65 -11.53 2.74 -3.41
C ASN A 65 -11.89 1.80 -2.26
N ALA A 66 -13.05 1.99 -1.62
CA ALA A 66 -13.56 1.06 -0.61
C ALA A 66 -13.84 -0.33 -1.20
N HIS A 67 -14.51 -0.42 -2.35
CA HIS A 67 -14.73 -1.71 -3.02
C HIS A 67 -13.44 -2.38 -3.47
N LEU A 68 -12.51 -1.60 -4.04
CA LEU A 68 -11.20 -2.09 -4.44
C LEU A 68 -10.45 -2.68 -3.23
N GLU A 69 -10.44 -1.98 -2.10
CA GLU A 69 -9.79 -2.45 -0.88
C GLU A 69 -10.43 -3.76 -0.38
N LEU A 70 -11.76 -3.87 -0.40
CA LEU A 70 -12.44 -5.12 -0.05
C LEU A 70 -12.00 -6.29 -0.94
N VAL A 71 -11.94 -6.09 -2.26
CA VAL A 71 -11.47 -7.12 -3.19
C VAL A 71 -10.02 -7.49 -2.92
N LEU A 72 -9.14 -6.50 -2.69
CA LEU A 72 -7.74 -6.74 -2.37
C LEU A 72 -7.55 -7.53 -1.07
N GLN A 73 -8.35 -7.27 -0.04
CA GLN A 73 -8.29 -8.02 1.22
C GLN A 73 -8.81 -9.45 1.07
N VAL A 74 -9.85 -9.68 0.26
CA VAL A 74 -10.28 -11.04 -0.06
C VAL A 74 -9.17 -11.79 -0.82
N VAL A 75 -8.54 -11.14 -1.81
CA VAL A 75 -7.42 -11.72 -2.56
C VAL A 75 -6.21 -11.98 -1.66
N SER A 76 -5.89 -11.08 -0.72
CA SER A 76 -4.74 -11.24 0.18
C SER A 76 -4.89 -12.44 1.13
N VAL A 77 -6.12 -12.74 1.57
CA VAL A 77 -6.42 -13.89 2.43
C VAL A 77 -6.58 -15.18 1.63
N CYS A 78 -7.20 -15.13 0.44
CA CYS A 78 -7.43 -16.30 -0.40
C CYS A 78 -6.17 -16.74 -1.16
N SER A 79 -5.28 -15.81 -1.53
CA SER A 79 -4.13 -16.11 -2.38
C SER A 79 -3.14 -17.13 -1.78
N PRO A 80 -2.77 -17.12 -0.48
CA PRO A 80 -1.86 -18.13 0.07
C PRO A 80 -2.50 -19.52 0.09
N VAL A 81 -3.80 -19.59 0.41
CA VAL A 81 -4.56 -20.85 0.43
C VAL A 81 -4.63 -21.44 -0.98
N PHE A 82 -5.00 -20.61 -1.96
CA PHE A 82 -5.07 -21.03 -3.35
C PHE A 82 -3.69 -21.42 -3.90
N SER A 83 -2.65 -20.64 -3.59
CA SER A 83 -1.27 -20.95 -4.00
C SER A 83 -0.78 -22.27 -3.41
N PHE A 84 -1.07 -22.54 -2.13
CA PHE A 84 -0.73 -23.81 -1.50
C PHE A 84 -1.46 -24.99 -2.16
N LEU A 85 -2.76 -24.86 -2.41
CA LEU A 85 -3.54 -25.91 -3.09
C LEU A 85 -3.02 -26.18 -4.51
N VAL A 86 -2.77 -25.12 -5.29
CA VAL A 86 -2.23 -25.26 -6.64
C VAL A 86 -0.84 -25.91 -6.60
N LEU A 87 0.05 -25.52 -5.69
CA LEU A 87 1.39 -26.13 -5.59
C LEU A 87 1.36 -27.56 -5.02
N GLN A 88 0.36 -27.90 -4.21
CA GLN A 88 0.22 -29.25 -3.64
C GLN A 88 -0.34 -30.23 -4.68
N PHE A 89 -1.30 -29.80 -5.50
CA PHE A 89 -2.00 -30.66 -6.45
C PHE A 89 -1.53 -30.49 -7.90
N ALA A 90 -0.79 -29.42 -8.22
CA ALA A 90 -0.19 -29.14 -9.52
C ALA A 90 1.30 -28.84 -9.37
N SER A 91 2.02 -28.74 -10.49
CA SER A 91 3.44 -28.39 -10.52
C SER A 91 3.66 -26.88 -10.54
N LEU A 92 4.87 -26.44 -10.20
CA LEU A 92 5.30 -25.05 -10.35
C LEU A 92 5.07 -24.50 -11.78
N HIS A 93 5.27 -25.35 -12.80
CA HIS A 93 4.99 -24.99 -14.19
C HIS A 93 3.52 -24.61 -14.40
N MET A 94 2.58 -25.38 -13.84
CA MET A 94 1.15 -25.05 -13.90
C MET A 94 0.82 -23.75 -13.14
N THR A 95 1.46 -23.50 -12.01
CA THR A 95 1.31 -22.23 -11.28
C THR A 95 1.72 -21.04 -12.15
N LEU A 96 2.87 -21.13 -12.83
CA LEU A 96 3.34 -20.08 -13.75
C LEU A 96 2.45 -19.90 -14.97
N LEU A 97 1.83 -20.98 -15.46
CA LEU A 97 0.88 -20.95 -16.57
C LEU A 97 -0.42 -20.24 -16.18
N LEU A 98 -0.92 -20.52 -14.97
CA LEU A 98 -2.07 -19.81 -14.40
C LEU A 98 -1.75 -18.32 -14.17
N ASP A 99 -0.56 -18.00 -13.69
CA ASP A 99 -0.11 -16.61 -13.50
C ASP A 99 0.04 -15.87 -14.85
N ALA A 100 0.56 -16.53 -15.89
CA ALA A 100 0.58 -15.95 -17.23
C ALA A 100 -0.84 -15.66 -17.75
N LEU A 101 -1.78 -16.60 -17.53
CA LEU A 101 -3.17 -16.44 -17.95
C LEU A 101 -3.84 -15.24 -17.29
N THR A 102 -3.62 -14.99 -15.99
CA THR A 102 -4.19 -13.82 -15.28
C THR A 102 -3.64 -12.51 -15.85
N PHE A 103 -2.35 -12.43 -16.19
CA PHE A 103 -1.78 -11.26 -16.88
C PHE A 103 -2.39 -11.03 -18.27
N PHE A 104 -2.61 -12.09 -19.05
CA PHE A 104 -3.28 -11.94 -20.35
C PHE A 104 -4.74 -11.49 -20.21
N ILE A 105 -5.46 -12.00 -19.21
CA ILE A 105 -6.82 -11.53 -18.89
C ILE A 105 -6.78 -10.03 -18.54
N ALA A 106 -5.86 -9.61 -17.67
CA ALA A 106 -5.68 -8.21 -17.30
C ALA A 106 -5.38 -7.31 -18.53
N PHE A 107 -4.46 -7.75 -19.39
CA PHE A 107 -4.13 -7.06 -20.64
C PHE A 107 -5.37 -6.84 -21.52
N VAL A 108 -6.19 -7.88 -21.70
CA VAL A 108 -7.41 -7.81 -22.51
C VAL A 108 -8.43 -6.86 -21.87
N LEU A 109 -8.65 -6.95 -20.56
CA LEU A 109 -9.56 -6.04 -19.85
C LEU A 109 -9.14 -4.58 -19.98
N VAL A 110 -7.85 -4.29 -19.80
CA VAL A 110 -7.29 -2.93 -19.97
C VAL A 110 -7.40 -2.47 -21.42
N ALA A 111 -7.29 -3.37 -22.40
CA ALA A 111 -7.45 -3.04 -23.83
C ALA A 111 -8.86 -2.53 -24.17
N PHE A 112 -9.88 -2.99 -23.44
CA PHE A 112 -11.28 -2.62 -23.61
C PHE A 112 -11.68 -1.33 -22.87
N LEU A 113 -10.81 -0.79 -22.01
CA LEU A 113 -11.10 0.48 -21.35
C LEU A 113 -11.26 1.61 -22.38
N PRO A 114 -12.17 2.57 -22.13
CA PRO A 114 -12.33 3.74 -23.00
C PRO A 114 -10.99 4.44 -23.17
N LYS A 115 -10.56 4.60 -24.41
CA LYS A 115 -9.36 5.37 -24.73
C LYS A 115 -9.79 6.83 -24.81
N GLU A 116 -9.63 7.57 -23.72
CA GLU A 116 -9.66 9.02 -23.85
C GLU A 116 -8.48 9.44 -24.74
N GLU A 117 -8.74 10.33 -25.70
CA GLU A 117 -7.73 10.82 -26.61
C GLU A 117 -6.68 11.54 -25.76
N ALA A 118 -5.55 10.85 -25.50
CA ALA A 118 -4.40 11.48 -24.90
C ALA A 118 -4.12 12.76 -25.70
N LYS A 119 -4.34 13.93 -25.08
CA LYS A 119 -3.85 15.19 -25.61
C LYS A 119 -2.40 14.93 -25.97
N VAL A 120 -2.12 14.95 -27.27
CA VAL A 120 -0.83 14.58 -27.82
C VAL A 120 0.17 15.63 -27.33
N GLN A 121 0.72 15.44 -26.13
CA GLN A 121 1.99 16.03 -25.80
C GLN A 121 2.99 15.32 -26.69
N GLU A 122 3.57 16.10 -27.61
CA GLU A 122 4.64 15.66 -28.49
C GLU A 122 5.61 14.77 -27.71
N ARG A 123 5.91 13.59 -28.28
CA ARG A 123 6.89 12.64 -27.72
C ARG A 123 8.23 13.35 -27.57
N LYS A 124 8.47 13.97 -26.42
CA LYS A 124 9.81 14.33 -25.98
C LYS A 124 10.55 13.03 -25.71
N GLN A 125 11.79 12.94 -26.19
CA GLN A 125 12.65 11.80 -25.93
C GLN A 125 12.81 11.62 -24.42
N PHE A 126 12.31 10.51 -23.90
CA PHE A 126 12.38 10.13 -22.49
C PHE A 126 13.85 10.13 -22.04
N THR A 127 14.25 11.13 -21.27
CA THR A 127 15.62 11.28 -20.74
C THR A 127 15.60 11.10 -19.22
N GLU A 128 16.69 10.65 -18.60
CA GLU A 128 16.80 10.61 -17.11
C GLU A 128 16.52 11.98 -16.47
N LYS A 129 16.83 13.07 -17.18
CA LYS A 129 16.47 14.44 -16.80
C LYS A 129 14.96 14.66 -16.68
N ASP A 130 14.15 13.95 -17.46
CA ASP A 130 12.69 14.06 -17.40
C ASP A 130 12.12 13.35 -16.17
N ILE A 131 12.72 12.25 -15.71
CA ILE A 131 12.30 11.59 -14.45
C ILE A 131 12.56 12.49 -13.24
N PHE A 132 13.77 13.06 -13.15
CA PHE A 132 14.10 14.00 -12.08
C PHE A 132 13.28 15.29 -12.19
N SER A 133 13.01 15.78 -13.41
CA SER A 133 12.10 16.92 -13.63
C SER A 133 10.69 16.58 -13.17
N ASP A 134 10.15 15.41 -13.51
CA ASP A 134 8.81 14.98 -13.13
C ASP A 134 8.65 14.83 -11.62
N ILE A 135 9.66 14.28 -10.92
CA ILE A 135 9.69 14.22 -9.45
C ILE A 135 9.75 15.63 -8.87
N LYS A 136 10.59 16.50 -9.44
CA LYS A 136 10.72 17.89 -9.00
C LYS A 136 9.41 18.66 -9.20
N ASP A 137 8.74 18.47 -10.32
CA ASP A 137 7.47 19.10 -10.65
C ASP A 137 6.34 18.56 -9.75
N GLY A 138 6.30 17.25 -9.51
CA GLY A 138 5.39 16.64 -8.54
C GLY A 138 5.61 17.16 -7.12
N LEU A 139 6.86 17.25 -6.67
CA LEU A 139 7.20 17.84 -5.37
C LEU A 139 6.85 19.33 -5.30
N ALA A 140 7.15 20.10 -6.35
CA ALA A 140 6.82 21.52 -6.41
C ALA A 140 5.30 21.72 -6.33
N TYR A 141 4.52 20.93 -7.07
CA TYR A 141 3.07 20.96 -7.01
C TYR A 141 2.54 20.65 -5.61
N ILE A 142 3.02 19.55 -5.00
CA ILE A 142 2.65 19.17 -3.64
C ILE A 142 3.01 20.28 -2.63
N TRP A 143 4.18 20.92 -2.79
CA TRP A 143 4.63 21.99 -1.91
C TRP A 143 3.69 23.21 -1.92
N HIS A 144 3.09 23.52 -3.07
CA HIS A 144 2.09 24.58 -3.18
C HIS A 144 0.76 24.17 -2.52
N GLN A 145 0.43 22.87 -2.53
CA GLN A 145 -0.73 22.28 -1.85
C GLN A 145 -0.41 21.92 -0.39
N LYS A 146 -0.30 22.94 0.47
CA LYS A 146 0.11 22.82 1.90
C LYS A 146 -0.62 21.71 2.68
N GLU A 147 -1.90 21.47 2.40
CA GLU A 147 -2.67 20.41 3.08
C GLU A 147 -2.22 19.01 2.68
N ILE A 148 -2.00 18.78 1.39
CA ILE A 148 -1.53 17.49 0.85
C ILE A 148 -0.10 17.25 1.33
N PHE A 149 0.78 18.25 1.25
CA PHE A 149 2.15 18.14 1.75
C PHE A 149 2.18 17.77 3.25
N PHE A 150 1.35 18.42 4.06
CA PHE A 150 1.28 18.12 5.49
C PHE A 150 0.78 16.70 5.77
N LEU A 151 -0.27 16.25 5.07
CA LEU A 151 -0.75 14.86 5.17
C LEU A 151 0.33 13.85 4.80
N LEU A 152 1.08 14.10 3.74
CA LEU A 152 2.14 13.21 3.27
C LEU A 152 3.30 13.11 4.25
N LEU A 153 3.71 14.24 4.83
CA LEU A 153 4.74 14.24 5.87
C LEU A 153 4.30 13.39 7.08
N VAL A 154 3.03 13.52 7.47
CA VAL A 154 2.46 12.74 8.56
C VAL A 154 2.38 11.25 8.22
N ALA A 155 1.82 10.91 7.05
CA ALA A 155 1.72 9.53 6.59
C ALA A 155 3.10 8.86 6.48
N SER A 156 4.09 9.55 5.95
CA SER A 156 5.46 9.04 5.82
C SER A 156 6.11 8.79 7.19
N SER A 157 5.87 9.67 8.16
CA SER A 157 6.37 9.52 9.53
C SER A 157 5.66 8.38 10.27
N VAL A 158 4.36 8.19 10.05
CA VAL A 158 3.63 7.03 10.62
C VAL A 158 4.07 5.72 9.97
N ASN A 159 4.35 5.71 8.66
CA ASN A 159 4.88 4.54 7.96
C ASN A 159 6.23 4.06 8.51
N PHE A 160 7.06 4.93 9.08
CA PHE A 160 8.25 4.50 9.82
C PHE A 160 7.87 3.57 10.98
N PHE A 161 6.86 3.92 11.77
CA PHE A 161 6.39 3.10 12.89
C PHE A 161 5.73 1.81 12.41
N PHE A 162 4.91 1.86 11.35
CA PHE A 162 4.31 0.65 10.79
C PHE A 162 5.33 -0.28 10.14
N ALA A 163 6.39 0.24 9.53
CA ALA A 163 7.50 -0.59 9.05
C ALA A 163 8.22 -1.33 10.20
N ALA A 164 8.34 -0.69 11.37
CA ALA A 164 8.83 -1.35 12.58
C ALA A 164 7.83 -2.37 13.14
N PHE A 165 6.54 -2.09 13.07
CA PHE A 165 5.47 -3.03 13.46
C PHE A 165 5.49 -4.29 12.60
N GLU A 166 5.51 -4.13 11.27
CA GLU A 166 5.61 -5.23 10.30
C GLU A 166 6.83 -6.12 10.55
N PHE A 167 7.96 -5.53 10.91
CA PHE A 167 9.18 -6.27 11.24
C PHE A 167 8.97 -7.23 12.43
N LEU A 168 8.12 -6.88 13.39
CA LEU A 168 7.85 -7.70 14.58
C LEU A 168 6.87 -8.85 14.32
N LEU A 169 5.97 -8.72 13.33
CA LEU A 169 4.90 -9.69 13.10
C LEU A 169 5.40 -11.14 12.91
N PRO A 170 6.45 -11.42 12.13
CA PRO A 170 6.97 -12.79 12.01
C PRO A 170 7.43 -13.41 13.34
N PHE A 171 7.80 -12.58 14.31
CA PHE A 171 8.23 -13.01 15.64
C PHE A 171 7.08 -13.18 16.64
N SER A 172 5.82 -12.89 16.26
CA SER A 172 4.67 -12.93 17.16
C SER A 172 4.51 -14.28 17.88
N ASN A 173 4.77 -15.41 17.21
CA ASN A 173 4.70 -16.72 17.87
C ASN A 173 5.66 -16.83 19.06
N ARG A 174 6.87 -16.28 18.91
CA ARG A 174 7.90 -16.24 19.97
C ARG A 174 7.55 -15.21 21.04
N LEU A 175 7.09 -14.03 20.63
CA LEU A 175 6.77 -12.92 21.54
C LEU A 175 5.62 -13.27 22.46
N TYR A 176 4.54 -13.86 21.94
CA TYR A 176 3.36 -14.23 22.73
C TYR A 176 3.40 -15.65 23.31
N GLY A 177 4.37 -16.48 22.90
CA GLY A 177 4.44 -17.89 23.32
C GLY A 177 3.28 -18.75 22.80
N VAL A 178 2.54 -18.28 21.79
CA VAL A 178 1.36 -18.94 21.23
C VAL A 178 1.64 -19.34 19.78
N LYS A 179 1.49 -20.64 19.46
CA LYS A 179 1.57 -21.12 18.09
C LYS A 179 0.41 -20.55 17.27
N GLY A 180 0.70 -20.06 16.07
CA GLY A 180 -0.31 -19.46 15.18
C GLY A 180 -0.65 -18.00 15.48
N ALA A 181 -0.01 -17.36 16.47
CA ALA A 181 -0.20 -15.94 16.78
C ALA A 181 -0.01 -15.05 15.54
N TYR A 182 1.02 -15.30 14.72
CA TYR A 182 1.25 -14.55 13.48
C TYR A 182 0.05 -14.62 12.53
N ALA A 183 -0.44 -15.84 12.24
CA ALA A 183 -1.58 -16.05 11.35
C ALA A 183 -2.86 -15.42 11.90
N THR A 184 -3.10 -15.55 13.21
CA THR A 184 -4.26 -14.95 13.88
C THR A 184 -4.22 -13.42 13.83
N ILE A 185 -3.06 -12.81 14.07
CA ILE A 185 -2.87 -11.35 13.99
C ILE A 185 -3.14 -10.85 12.57
N LEU A 186 -2.59 -11.51 11.55
CA LEU A 186 -2.84 -11.15 10.16
C LEU A 186 -4.32 -11.29 9.78
N THR A 187 -4.96 -12.37 10.21
CA THR A 187 -6.39 -12.60 9.95
C THR A 187 -7.26 -11.53 10.60
N LEU A 188 -6.98 -11.19 11.86
CA LEU A 188 -7.68 -10.11 12.56
C LEU A 188 -7.42 -8.73 11.91
N GLY A 189 -6.20 -8.51 11.41
CA GLY A 189 -5.86 -7.33 10.61
C GLY A 189 -6.71 -7.24 9.36
N ALA A 190 -6.76 -8.30 8.55
CA ALA A 190 -7.58 -8.35 7.33
C ALA A 190 -9.08 -8.12 7.61
N ILE A 191 -9.61 -8.70 8.70
CA ILE A 191 -10.98 -8.42 9.17
C ILE A 191 -11.14 -6.93 9.50
N GLY A 192 -10.18 -6.35 10.21
CA GLY A 192 -10.12 -4.91 10.50
C GLY A 192 -10.19 -4.08 9.22
N SER A 193 -9.34 -4.36 8.23
CA SER A 193 -9.31 -3.67 6.95
C SER A 193 -10.64 -3.77 6.19
N ILE A 194 -11.23 -4.97 6.13
CA ILE A 194 -12.54 -5.20 5.49
C ILE A 194 -13.63 -4.34 6.15
N LEU A 195 -13.70 -4.38 7.48
CA LEU A 195 -14.66 -3.57 8.24
C LEU A 195 -14.41 -2.07 8.03
N GLY A 196 -13.13 -1.67 7.99
CA GLY A 196 -12.72 -0.29 7.73
C GLY A 196 -13.19 0.19 6.36
N ALA A 197 -12.96 -0.60 5.31
CA ALA A 197 -13.39 -0.30 3.96
C ALA A 197 -14.93 -0.18 3.84
N LEU A 198 -15.70 -1.05 4.50
CA LEU A 198 -17.17 -0.96 4.52
C LEU A 198 -17.69 0.32 5.20
N VAL A 199 -16.97 0.83 6.20
CA VAL A 199 -17.35 2.03 6.95
C VAL A 199 -16.81 3.30 6.30
N ALA A 200 -15.74 3.23 5.51
CA ALA A 200 -15.04 4.38 4.94
C ALA A 200 -15.99 5.32 4.18
N ASN A 201 -16.88 4.79 3.33
CA ASN A 201 -17.81 5.59 2.54
C ASN A 201 -18.88 6.34 3.38
N LYS A 202 -19.12 5.90 4.62
CA LYS A 202 -20.08 6.56 5.52
C LYS A 202 -19.45 7.71 6.33
N MET A 203 -18.13 7.82 6.32
CA MET A 203 -17.41 8.83 7.09
C MET A 203 -17.09 10.05 6.22
N LYS A 204 -17.30 11.24 6.77
CA LYS A 204 -16.81 12.47 6.12
C LYS A 204 -15.30 12.59 6.32
N SER A 205 -14.61 12.98 5.27
CA SER A 205 -13.17 13.23 5.34
C SER A 205 -12.88 14.66 5.81
N SER A 206 -12.02 14.80 6.81
CA SER A 206 -11.39 16.07 7.14
C SER A 206 -10.02 15.81 7.75
N MET A 207 -9.13 16.81 7.68
CA MET A 207 -7.79 16.72 8.27
C MET A 207 -7.82 16.23 9.74
N ARG A 208 -8.76 16.76 10.54
CA ARG A 208 -8.90 16.38 11.95
C ARG A 208 -9.32 14.93 12.10
N ILE A 209 -10.24 14.45 11.27
CA ILE A 209 -10.70 13.05 11.30
C ILE A 209 -9.57 12.13 10.88
N LEU A 210 -8.83 12.44 9.81
CA LEU A 210 -7.69 11.64 9.36
C LEU A 210 -6.63 11.47 10.45
N LEU A 211 -6.24 12.56 11.11
CA LEU A 211 -5.29 12.50 12.22
C LEU A 211 -5.84 11.79 13.46
N PHE A 212 -7.16 11.78 13.65
CA PHE A 212 -7.80 11.04 14.73
C PHE A 212 -7.82 9.53 14.44
N LEU A 213 -8.04 9.13 13.17
CA LEU A 213 -7.94 7.74 12.74
C LEU A 213 -6.53 7.19 12.99
N LEU A 214 -5.48 7.93 12.64
CA LEU A 214 -4.09 7.52 12.90
C LEU A 214 -3.80 7.38 14.41
N LEU A 215 -4.36 8.27 15.24
CA LEU A 215 -4.25 8.16 16.69
C LEU A 215 -4.88 6.85 17.19
N LEU A 216 -6.10 6.53 16.73
CA LEU A 216 -6.78 5.30 17.10
C LEU A 216 -6.05 4.04 16.57
N ALA A 217 -5.43 4.13 15.39
CA ALA A 217 -4.58 3.06 14.88
C ALA A 217 -3.37 2.80 15.79
N GLY A 218 -2.72 3.89 16.25
CA GLY A 218 -1.64 3.81 17.23
C GLY A 218 -2.07 3.18 18.57
N ILE A 219 -3.30 3.44 19.02
CA ILE A 219 -3.88 2.75 20.19
C ILE A 219 -4.01 1.25 19.94
N GLY A 220 -4.43 0.83 18.74
CA GLY A 220 -4.47 -0.57 18.34
C GLY A 220 -3.12 -1.27 18.52
N VAL A 221 -2.05 -0.67 17.97
CA VAL A 221 -0.69 -1.20 18.12
C VAL A 221 -0.22 -1.18 19.58
N PHE A 222 -0.56 -0.14 20.33
CA PHE A 222 -0.21 -0.02 21.74
C PHE A 222 -0.83 -1.15 22.58
N ILE A 223 -2.10 -1.49 22.34
CA ILE A 223 -2.79 -2.60 23.04
C ILE A 223 -2.04 -3.93 22.87
N MET A 224 -1.41 -4.16 21.71
CA MET A 224 -0.68 -5.39 21.44
C MET A 224 0.50 -5.61 22.39
N GLY A 225 1.13 -4.53 22.87
CA GLY A 225 2.28 -4.61 23.77
C GLY A 225 1.92 -4.68 25.26
N LEU A 226 0.63 -4.58 25.61
CA LEU A 226 0.18 -4.70 26.99
C LEU A 226 0.17 -6.17 27.45
N PRO A 227 0.38 -6.44 28.76
CA PRO A 227 0.34 -7.79 29.33
C PRO A 227 -1.11 -8.29 29.44
N LEU A 228 -1.77 -8.47 28.30
CA LEU A 228 -3.15 -8.91 28.16
C LEU A 228 -3.21 -10.37 27.67
N PRO A 229 -4.36 -11.05 27.79
CA PRO A 229 -4.55 -12.35 27.16
C PRO A 229 -4.25 -12.29 25.65
N PRO A 230 -3.60 -13.31 25.05
CA PRO A 230 -3.10 -13.23 23.67
C PRO A 230 -4.15 -12.80 22.64
N TYR A 231 -5.37 -13.32 22.70
CA TYR A 231 -6.44 -12.94 21.76
C TYR A 231 -6.88 -11.46 21.91
N LEU A 232 -6.82 -10.91 23.13
CA LEU A 232 -7.10 -9.51 23.38
C LEU A 232 -5.93 -8.60 22.92
N SER A 233 -4.69 -9.08 23.02
CA SER A 233 -3.56 -8.40 22.38
C SER A 233 -3.69 -8.43 20.86
N PHE A 234 -4.09 -9.56 20.26
CA PHE A 234 -4.20 -9.68 18.80
C PHE A 234 -5.29 -8.80 18.19
N SER A 235 -6.38 -8.53 18.94
CA SER A 235 -7.42 -7.60 18.49
C SER A 235 -6.91 -6.16 18.35
N GLY A 236 -5.76 -5.81 18.95
CA GLY A 236 -5.07 -4.55 18.69
C GLY A 236 -4.74 -4.36 17.21
N ASN A 237 -4.36 -5.42 16.49
CA ASN A 237 -4.10 -5.32 15.05
C ASN A 237 -5.38 -5.11 14.23
N LEU A 238 -6.50 -5.70 14.64
CA LEU A 238 -7.82 -5.42 14.03
C LEU A 238 -8.16 -3.94 14.15
N VAL A 239 -7.99 -3.38 15.35
CA VAL A 239 -8.23 -1.95 15.61
C VAL A 239 -7.30 -1.08 14.77
N CYS A 240 -6.01 -1.43 14.69
CA CYS A 240 -5.03 -0.73 13.87
C CYS A 240 -5.46 -0.69 12.40
N GLU A 241 -5.63 -1.86 11.79
CA GLU A 241 -5.94 -2.01 10.37
C GLU A 241 -7.29 -1.41 9.98
N PHE A 242 -8.29 -1.48 10.87
CA PHE A 242 -9.58 -0.82 10.67
C PHE A 242 -9.42 0.68 10.43
N PHE A 243 -8.66 1.37 11.29
CA PHE A 243 -8.50 2.82 11.19
C PHE A 243 -7.50 3.25 10.12
N VAL A 244 -6.42 2.48 9.91
CA VAL A 244 -5.46 2.70 8.82
C VAL A 244 -6.15 2.60 7.47
N THR A 245 -6.99 1.57 7.27
CA THR A 245 -7.70 1.37 6.01
C THR A 245 -8.63 2.55 5.69
N ILE A 246 -9.39 3.04 6.68
CA ILE A 246 -10.24 4.22 6.49
C ILE A 246 -9.38 5.45 6.16
N PHE A 247 -8.23 5.62 6.83
CA PHE A 247 -7.31 6.72 6.57
C PHE A 247 -6.79 6.68 5.12
N ASP A 248 -6.30 5.53 4.67
CA ASP A 248 -5.71 5.37 3.34
C ASP A 248 -6.73 5.62 2.23
N ILE A 249 -7.93 5.01 2.32
CA ILE A 249 -9.01 5.23 1.34
C ILE A 249 -9.28 6.73 1.17
N HIS A 250 -9.37 7.47 2.28
CA HIS A 250 -9.65 8.90 2.23
C HIS A 250 -8.47 9.73 1.74
N VAL A 251 -7.23 9.42 2.14
CA VAL A 251 -6.04 10.15 1.66
C VAL A 251 -5.88 9.97 0.15
N PHE A 252 -5.97 8.73 -0.35
CA PHE A 252 -5.89 8.47 -1.78
C PHE A 252 -7.04 9.13 -2.54
N SER A 253 -8.26 9.06 -2.02
CA SER A 253 -9.41 9.73 -2.66
C SER A 253 -9.26 11.27 -2.67
N GLN A 254 -8.71 11.88 -1.62
CA GLN A 254 -8.43 13.32 -1.60
C GLN A 254 -7.37 13.70 -2.63
N VAL A 255 -6.31 12.90 -2.78
CA VAL A 255 -5.27 13.14 -3.80
C VAL A 255 -5.88 13.01 -5.19
N GLN A 256 -6.65 11.95 -5.45
CA GLN A 256 -7.31 11.70 -6.73
C GLN A 256 -8.34 12.77 -7.11
N THR A 257 -9.03 13.39 -6.14
CA THR A 257 -10.07 14.40 -6.41
C THR A 257 -9.54 15.83 -6.52
N LYS A 258 -8.49 16.17 -5.75
CA LYS A 258 -7.95 17.54 -5.64
C LYS A 258 -6.78 17.83 -6.58
N VAL A 259 -6.06 16.80 -7.05
CA VAL A 259 -4.92 16.98 -7.94
C VAL A 259 -5.42 17.04 -9.38
N GLU A 260 -4.85 17.94 -10.17
CA GLU A 260 -5.13 18.04 -11.61
C GLU A 260 -4.68 16.76 -12.34
N ASP A 261 -5.49 16.28 -13.28
CA ASP A 261 -5.29 14.99 -13.95
C ASP A 261 -3.89 14.89 -14.62
N ASP A 262 -3.42 15.98 -15.23
CA ASP A 262 -2.11 16.09 -15.87
C ASP A 262 -0.92 15.85 -14.90
N TYR A 263 -1.13 16.05 -13.60
CA TYR A 263 -0.10 15.87 -12.56
C TYR A 263 -0.36 14.66 -11.67
N LEU A 264 -1.55 14.03 -11.74
CA LEU A 264 -1.98 13.00 -10.80
C LEU A 264 -0.99 11.82 -10.71
N GLY A 265 -0.56 11.29 -11.85
CA GLY A 265 0.41 10.19 -11.90
C GLY A 265 1.78 10.55 -11.28
N ARG A 266 2.26 11.78 -11.51
CA ARG A 266 3.52 12.29 -10.96
C ARG A 266 3.43 12.54 -9.46
N VAL A 267 2.31 13.10 -9.01
CA VAL A 267 2.01 13.33 -7.59
C VAL A 267 1.90 11.99 -6.87
N LEU A 268 1.11 11.03 -7.36
CA LEU A 268 1.00 9.70 -6.76
C LEU A 268 2.35 8.98 -6.68
N SER A 269 3.16 9.05 -7.73
CA SER A 269 4.51 8.45 -7.72
C SER A 269 5.40 9.08 -6.63
N THR A 270 5.40 10.41 -6.53
CA THR A 270 6.12 11.15 -5.49
C THR A 270 5.63 10.79 -4.09
N ILE A 271 4.31 10.67 -3.92
CA ILE A 271 3.66 10.25 -2.67
C ILE A 271 4.15 8.86 -2.26
N TYR A 272 4.11 7.88 -3.17
CA TYR A 272 4.59 6.53 -2.88
C TYR A 272 6.06 6.53 -2.48
N THR A 273 6.92 7.27 -3.20
CA THR A 273 8.34 7.38 -2.87
C THR A 273 8.57 7.97 -1.48
N LEU A 274 7.89 9.07 -1.14
CA LEU A 274 8.03 9.71 0.16
C LEU A 274 7.47 8.84 1.29
N ALA A 275 6.33 8.17 1.06
CA ALA A 275 5.68 7.31 2.04
C ALA A 275 6.57 6.13 2.45
N VAL A 276 7.32 5.54 1.51
CA VAL A 276 8.19 4.40 1.79
C VAL A 276 9.62 4.78 2.18
N LEU A 277 10.00 6.07 2.02
CA LEU A 277 11.36 6.55 2.23
C LEU A 277 11.93 6.18 3.61
N PHE A 278 11.09 6.24 4.64
CA PHE A 278 11.51 5.99 6.02
C PHE A 278 11.43 4.50 6.43
N MET A 279 10.80 3.64 5.63
CA MET A 279 10.62 2.22 5.98
C MET A 279 11.95 1.44 6.09
N PRO A 280 12.93 1.61 5.16
CA PRO A 280 14.23 0.93 5.29
C PRO A 280 14.99 1.36 6.55
N ILE A 281 14.89 2.64 6.91
CA ILE A 281 15.53 3.18 8.11
C ILE A 281 14.92 2.54 9.36
N ALA A 282 13.58 2.43 9.42
CA ALA A 282 12.88 1.76 10.50
C ALA A 282 13.34 0.30 10.65
N LYS A 283 13.30 -0.47 9.56
CA LYS A 283 13.65 -1.90 9.56
C LYS A 283 15.15 -2.12 9.89
N GLY A 284 16.02 -1.23 9.44
CA GLY A 284 17.44 -1.21 9.80
C GLY A 284 17.66 -0.97 11.30
N LEU A 285 16.99 0.03 11.87
CA LEU A 285 17.05 0.30 13.32
C LEU A 285 16.51 -0.86 14.16
N MET A 286 15.40 -1.46 13.73
CA MET A 286 14.84 -2.65 14.38
C MET A 286 15.80 -3.84 14.35
N THR A 287 16.60 -3.99 13.31
CA THR A 287 17.60 -5.06 13.21
C THR A 287 18.76 -4.87 14.17
N TRP A 288 19.21 -3.63 14.36
CA TRP A 288 20.36 -3.33 15.22
C TRP A 288 20.01 -3.26 16.71
N LEU A 289 18.81 -2.79 17.04
CA LEU A 289 18.31 -2.74 18.41
C LEU A 289 17.85 -4.13 18.87
N PRO A 290 17.90 -4.45 20.18
CA PRO A 290 17.22 -5.62 20.74
C PRO A 290 15.70 -5.38 20.75
N SER A 291 15.12 -5.34 19.55
CA SER A 291 13.77 -4.84 19.29
C SER A 291 12.72 -5.94 19.34
N VAL A 292 13.10 -7.21 19.30
CA VAL A 292 12.17 -8.34 19.35
C VAL A 292 11.74 -8.60 20.79
N ARG A 293 10.91 -7.71 21.31
CA ARG A 293 10.29 -7.79 22.64
C ARG A 293 8.86 -7.26 22.61
N MET A 294 8.03 -7.62 23.58
CA MET A 294 6.63 -7.15 23.63
C MET A 294 6.54 -5.63 23.82
N GLU A 295 7.45 -5.03 24.58
CA GLU A 295 7.48 -3.60 24.86
C GLU A 295 7.71 -2.76 23.59
N SER A 296 8.27 -3.36 22.55
CA SER A 296 8.46 -2.69 21.27
C SER A 296 7.12 -2.33 20.62
N PHE A 297 6.07 -3.14 20.79
CA PHE A 297 4.72 -2.77 20.35
C PHE A 297 4.19 -1.53 21.11
N LEU A 298 4.48 -1.41 22.41
CA LEU A 298 4.12 -0.23 23.21
C LEU A 298 4.83 1.02 22.68
N LEU A 299 6.14 0.93 22.43
CA LEU A 299 6.93 2.06 21.93
C LEU A 299 6.48 2.51 20.54
N ILE A 300 6.19 1.56 19.64
CA ILE A 300 5.69 1.86 18.29
C ILE A 300 4.31 2.52 18.38
N GLY A 301 3.37 1.93 19.11
CA GLY A 301 2.03 2.49 19.29
C GLY A 301 2.05 3.88 19.94
N ALA A 302 2.88 4.07 20.97
CA ALA A 302 3.08 5.38 21.60
C ALA A 302 3.67 6.40 20.63
N GLY A 303 4.62 5.98 19.77
CA GLY A 303 5.18 6.81 18.71
C GLY A 303 4.12 7.31 17.74
N VAL A 304 3.26 6.42 17.24
CA VAL A 304 2.13 6.78 16.36
C VAL A 304 1.14 7.73 17.06
N ILE A 305 0.79 7.46 18.32
CA ILE A 305 -0.13 8.31 19.11
C ILE A 305 0.46 9.71 19.30
N LEU A 306 1.69 9.80 19.80
CA LEU A 306 2.37 11.07 20.06
C LEU A 306 2.52 11.89 18.77
N PHE A 307 2.95 11.24 17.68
CA PHE A 307 3.10 11.92 16.40
C PHE A 307 1.76 12.42 15.85
N SER A 308 0.70 11.62 15.96
CA SER A 308 -0.65 12.01 15.55
C SER A 308 -1.18 13.19 16.39
N LEU A 309 -0.93 13.20 17.70
CA LEU A 309 -1.29 14.32 18.59
C LEU A 309 -0.53 15.60 18.23
N LEU A 310 0.78 15.50 18.01
CA LEU A 310 1.60 16.64 17.57
C LEU A 310 1.10 17.18 16.22
N ALA A 311 0.79 16.30 15.28
CA ALA A 311 0.22 16.69 13.99
C ALA A 311 -1.13 17.40 14.15
N GLN A 312 -1.99 16.96 15.08
CA GLN A 312 -3.27 17.65 15.36
C GLN A 312 -3.06 19.06 15.91
N LEU A 313 -2.06 19.26 16.78
CA LEU A 313 -1.71 20.57 17.33
C LEU A 313 -1.21 21.51 16.22
N VAL A 314 -0.31 21.03 15.36
CA VAL A 314 0.20 21.79 14.21
C VAL A 314 -0.92 22.12 13.22
N ALA A 315 -1.81 21.16 12.93
CA ALA A 315 -2.95 21.38 12.04
C ALA A 315 -3.89 22.48 12.56
N LYS A 316 -4.17 22.51 13.88
CA LYS A 316 -4.96 23.57 14.50
C LYS A 316 -4.31 24.95 14.34
N GLN A 317 -2.99 25.05 14.52
CA GLN A 317 -2.26 26.32 14.36
C GLN A 317 -2.24 26.81 12.91
N LEU A 318 -2.17 25.89 11.93
CA LEU A 318 -2.24 26.24 10.51
C LEU A 318 -3.63 26.74 10.11
N GLN A 319 -4.69 26.19 10.70
CA GLN A 319 -6.06 26.65 10.46
C GLN A 319 -6.34 28.00 11.13
N SER A 320 -5.84 28.23 12.36
CA SER A 320 -6.03 29.50 13.07
C SER A 320 -5.29 30.69 12.44
N LYS A 321 -4.22 30.44 11.65
CA LYS A 321 -3.50 31.49 10.90
C LYS A 321 -4.16 31.86 9.56
N LYS A 322 -5.13 31.07 9.09
CA LYS A 322 -5.88 31.33 7.85
C LYS A 322 -7.18 32.12 8.09
N GLN A 323 -7.62 32.25 9.34
CA GLN A 323 -8.73 33.10 9.78
C GLN A 323 -8.20 34.47 10.20
#